data_AF-A0A0Q9AZS7-F1
#
_entry.id   AF-A0A0Q9AZS7-F1
#
_cell.length_a   1.000
_cell.length_b   1.000
_cell.length_c   1.000
_cell.angle_alpha   90.00
_cell.angle_beta   90.00
_cell.angle_gamma   90.00
#
_symmetry.space_group_name_H-M   'P 1'
#
loop_
_entity.id
_entity.type
_entity.pdbx_description
1 polymer ?
#
loop_
_entity_poly.entity_id
_entity_poly.type
_entity_poly.pdbx_seq_one_letter_code
_entity_poly.pdbx_strand_id
1 'polypeptide(L)'
;MSDRIDTPRASRRRFTPQFDVEAAGRFGERFARFLGTGRYLAIQTVFVIVWILLNLFALTLQWDPYPFILLNLAFSTQAAYAAPLILLAQNRQENRDRVALEEDRRRAEQTKADTEYLARELAALRLAVGEMATRDYLRRELEELREMLVELVPPKPKKSKGKRAAEPVSPIDEPETDS
;
A
#
# COMPACT_ATOMS: atom_id res chain seq x y z
N MET A 1 13.19 48.24 39.54
CA MET A 1 14.61 48.47 39.17
C MET A 1 15.05 47.25 38.39
N SER A 2 15.43 47.45 37.14
CA SER A 2 15.50 46.44 36.08
C SER A 2 16.72 45.53 36.23
N ASP A 3 16.50 44.22 36.39
CA ASP A 3 17.56 43.22 36.23
C ASP A 3 17.63 42.83 34.75
N ARG A 4 18.46 43.57 34.04
CA ARG A 4 18.75 43.43 32.62
C ARG A 4 20.10 42.75 32.49
N ILE A 5 20.11 41.75 31.60
CA ILE A 5 21.27 41.37 30.78
C ILE A 5 22.29 40.51 31.52
N ASP A 6 22.04 39.20 31.46
CA ASP A 6 23.14 38.26 31.28
C ASP A 6 22.87 37.49 29.98
N THR A 7 23.55 37.90 28.91
CA THR A 7 23.48 37.26 27.60
C THR A 7 24.92 36.94 27.22
N PRO A 8 25.36 35.68 27.31
CA PRO A 8 26.74 35.36 26.96
C PRO A 8 26.92 35.58 25.45
N ARG A 9 27.76 36.57 25.10
CA ARG A 9 28.25 36.81 23.75
C ARG A 9 29.18 35.68 23.32
N ALA A 10 28.62 34.54 22.91
CA ALA A 10 29.35 33.52 22.18
C ALA A 10 29.29 33.82 20.67
N SER A 11 30.01 34.85 20.24
CA SER A 11 30.33 35.04 18.81
C SER A 11 31.43 34.05 18.41
N ARG A 12 31.12 32.75 18.44
CA ARG A 12 31.94 31.74 17.77
C ARG A 12 31.57 31.80 16.29
N ARG A 13 32.24 32.68 15.54
CA ARG A 13 32.17 32.74 14.08
C ARG A 13 32.69 31.40 13.54
N ARG A 14 31.80 30.41 13.46
CA ARG A 14 32.09 29.13 12.83
C ARG A 14 32.30 29.42 11.35
N PHE A 15 33.56 29.40 10.93
CA PHE A 15 33.94 29.30 9.53
C PHE A 15 33.59 27.87 9.06
N THR A 16 32.31 27.55 8.98
CA THR A 16 31.86 26.39 8.20
C THR A 16 32.06 26.78 6.74
N PRO A 17 32.94 26.13 5.96
CA PRO A 17 32.90 26.29 4.52
C PRO A 17 31.48 25.91 4.09
N GLN A 18 30.70 26.89 3.68
CA GLN A 18 29.36 26.69 3.15
C GLN A 18 29.57 26.11 1.75
N PHE A 19 29.86 24.81 1.70
CA PHE A 19 29.78 24.07 0.46
C PHE A 19 28.36 24.24 -0.04
N ASP A 20 28.22 24.90 -1.19
CA ASP A 20 26.95 25.19 -1.83
C ASP A 20 26.27 23.87 -2.24
N VAL A 21 25.46 23.34 -1.31
CA VAL A 21 24.73 22.07 -1.42
C VAL A 21 23.76 22.09 -2.61
N GLU A 22 23.38 23.28 -3.06
CA GLU A 22 22.40 23.52 -4.11
C GLU A 22 23.04 23.48 -5.50
N ALA A 23 24.25 24.06 -5.63
CA ALA A 23 25.10 23.84 -6.81
C ALA A 23 25.47 22.35 -6.96
N ALA A 24 25.97 21.72 -5.89
CA ALA A 24 26.29 20.30 -5.87
C ALA A 24 25.07 19.42 -6.22
N GLY A 25 23.86 19.83 -5.83
CA GLY A 25 22.62 19.13 -6.14
C GLY A 25 22.27 19.04 -7.60
N ARG A 26 22.35 20.17 -8.31
CA ARG A 26 22.08 20.23 -9.75
C ARG A 26 23.14 19.47 -10.56
N PHE A 27 24.40 19.49 -10.10
CA PHE A 27 25.47 18.69 -10.68
C PHE A 27 25.23 17.19 -10.46
N GLY A 28 24.87 16.78 -9.24
CA GLY A 28 24.60 15.38 -8.90
C GLY A 28 23.48 14.75 -9.73
N GLU A 29 22.38 15.47 -9.99
CA GLU A 29 21.28 14.96 -10.80
C GLU A 29 21.64 14.79 -12.29
N ARG A 30 22.52 15.65 -12.82
CA ARG A 30 23.09 15.46 -14.16
C ARG A 30 24.09 14.30 -14.18
N PHE A 31 24.94 14.19 -13.17
CA PHE A 31 25.90 13.09 -13.03
C PHE A 31 25.21 11.73 -12.86
N ALA A 32 24.15 11.62 -12.06
CA ALA A 32 23.40 10.38 -11.89
C ALA A 32 22.77 9.89 -13.20
N ARG A 33 22.18 10.81 -13.98
CA ARG A 33 21.67 10.50 -15.33
C ARG A 33 22.77 10.13 -16.31
N PHE A 34 23.94 10.75 -16.18
CA PHE A 34 25.11 10.48 -17.01
C PHE A 34 25.74 9.11 -16.70
N LEU A 35 25.91 8.77 -15.41
CA LEU A 35 26.48 7.50 -14.93
C LEU A 35 25.54 6.32 -15.13
N GLY A 36 24.22 6.53 -15.09
CA GLY A 36 23.22 5.48 -15.36
C GLY A 36 23.09 5.08 -16.83
N THR A 37 23.66 5.87 -17.74
CA THR A 37 23.64 5.58 -19.18
C THR A 37 24.91 4.81 -19.56
N GLY A 38 24.80 3.65 -20.23
CA GLY A 38 25.97 2.85 -20.67
C GLY A 38 26.98 3.61 -21.56
N ARG A 39 26.59 4.78 -22.06
CA ARG A 39 27.43 5.74 -22.76
C ARG A 39 28.59 6.28 -21.92
N TYR A 40 28.45 6.42 -20.60
CA TYR A 40 29.57 6.83 -19.73
C TYR A 40 30.70 5.79 -19.75
N LEU A 41 30.35 4.51 -19.54
CA LEU A 41 31.32 3.42 -19.57
C LEU A 41 32.02 3.33 -20.93
N ALA A 42 31.29 3.53 -22.03
CA ALA A 42 31.86 3.52 -23.37
C ALA A 42 32.88 4.66 -23.57
N ILE A 43 32.52 5.90 -23.20
CA ILE A 43 33.43 7.06 -23.31
C ILE A 43 34.66 6.87 -22.41
N GLN A 44 34.46 6.41 -21.18
CA GLN A 44 35.55 6.17 -20.23
C GLN A 44 36.52 5.10 -20.74
N THR A 45 36.01 4.02 -21.32
CA THR A 45 36.83 2.94 -21.90
C THR A 45 37.64 3.44 -23.10
N VAL A 46 37.01 4.19 -24.01
CA VAL A 46 37.70 4.79 -25.16
C VAL A 46 38.79 5.76 -24.69
N PHE A 47 38.49 6.59 -23.69
CA PHE A 47 39.47 7.52 -23.13
C PHE A 47 40.68 6.80 -22.56
N VAL A 48 40.48 5.73 -21.77
CA VAL A 48 41.58 4.91 -21.21
C VAL A 48 42.41 4.28 -22.32
N ILE A 49 41.78 3.73 -23.37
CA ILE A 49 42.48 3.14 -24.51
C ILE A 49 43.33 4.20 -25.22
N VAL A 50 42.76 5.36 -25.54
CA VAL A 50 43.49 6.46 -26.19
C VAL A 50 44.65 6.93 -25.32
N TRP A 51 44.45 7.00 -24.00
CA TRP A 51 45.47 7.43 -23.04
C TRP A 51 46.65 6.44 -22.97
N ILE A 52 46.35 5.14 -22.94
CA ILE A 52 47.37 4.09 -22.99
C ILE A 52 48.16 4.19 -24.29
N LEU A 53 47.48 4.34 -25.44
CA LEU A 53 48.14 4.48 -26.74
C LEU A 53 49.04 5.71 -26.79
N LEU A 54 48.56 6.87 -26.34
CA LEU A 54 49.35 8.11 -26.28
C LEU A 54 50.60 7.94 -25.41
N ASN A 55 50.48 7.24 -24.27
CA ASN A 55 51.61 6.94 -23.40
C ASN A 55 52.62 5.98 -24.06
N LEU A 56 52.15 4.97 -24.80
CA LEU A 56 53.01 4.08 -25.59
C LEU A 56 53.76 4.83 -26.70
N PHE A 57 53.12 5.79 -27.37
CA PHE A 57 53.80 6.66 -28.35
C PHE A 57 54.75 7.67 -27.67
N ALA A 58 54.48 8.10 -26.45
CA ALA A 58 55.41 8.95 -25.69
C ALA A 58 56.67 8.17 -25.22
N LEU A 59 56.53 6.86 -24.99
CA LEU A 59 57.66 5.97 -24.68
C LEU A 59 58.63 5.84 -25.86
N THR A 60 58.15 5.86 -27.10
CA THR A 60 59.04 5.84 -28.29
C THR A 60 59.84 7.14 -28.44
N LEU A 61 59.38 8.25 -27.84
CA LEU A 61 60.11 9.51 -27.72
C LEU A 61 61.01 9.59 -26.47
N GLN A 62 61.18 8.50 -25.71
CA GLN A 62 61.97 8.44 -24.44
C GLN A 62 61.52 9.45 -23.36
N TRP A 63 60.30 9.96 -23.43
CA TRP A 63 59.80 10.97 -22.48
C TRP A 63 59.48 10.41 -21.08
N ASP A 64 59.28 9.08 -20.93
CA ASP A 64 59.10 8.44 -19.61
C ASP A 64 59.55 6.94 -19.67
N PRO A 65 60.82 6.63 -19.37
CA PRO A 65 61.32 5.25 -19.29
C PRO A 65 60.65 4.45 -18.15
N TYR A 66 60.55 3.14 -18.31
CA TYR A 66 59.95 2.22 -17.32
C TYR A 66 60.48 2.47 -15.89
N PRO A 67 59.64 2.62 -14.84
CA PRO A 67 58.20 2.34 -14.74
C PRO A 67 57.37 3.64 -14.81
N PHE A 68 56.46 3.75 -15.79
CA PHE A 68 55.61 4.91 -16.11
C PHE A 68 55.09 5.73 -14.91
N ILE A 69 55.92 6.61 -14.35
CA ILE A 69 55.67 7.23 -13.05
C ILE A 69 54.56 8.28 -13.19
N LEU A 70 54.52 8.96 -14.35
CA LEU A 70 53.55 10.00 -14.65
C LEU A 70 52.15 9.41 -14.90
N LEU A 71 52.07 8.24 -15.54
CA LEU A 71 50.80 7.54 -15.76
C LEU A 71 50.19 7.12 -14.43
N ASN A 72 51.01 6.53 -13.56
CA ASN A 72 50.54 6.06 -12.26
C ASN A 72 50.13 7.24 -11.36
N LEU A 73 50.85 8.36 -11.43
CA LEU A 73 50.52 9.58 -10.69
C LEU A 73 49.20 10.21 -11.17
N ALA A 74 48.97 10.24 -12.48
CA ALA A 74 47.73 10.74 -13.06
C ALA A 74 46.53 9.87 -12.66
N PHE A 75 46.65 8.54 -12.72
CA PHE A 75 45.59 7.63 -12.30
C PHE A 75 45.31 7.72 -10.79
N SER A 76 46.37 7.81 -9.97
CA SER A 76 46.26 8.00 -8.53
C SER A 76 45.49 9.28 -8.18
N THR A 77 45.77 10.38 -8.90
CA THR A 77 45.07 11.65 -8.73
C THR A 77 43.61 11.55 -9.20
N GLN A 78 43.35 10.84 -10.30
CA GLN A 78 42.00 10.61 -10.83
C GLN A 78 41.13 9.82 -9.85
N ALA A 79 41.69 8.77 -9.24
CA ALA A 79 41.02 8.01 -8.18
C ALA A 79 40.79 8.88 -6.93
N ALA A 80 41.78 9.68 -6.52
CA ALA A 80 41.68 10.55 -5.36
C ALA A 80 40.59 11.62 -5.49
N TYR A 81 40.39 12.20 -6.69
CA TYR A 81 39.33 13.18 -6.94
C TYR A 81 37.94 12.55 -7.12
N ALA A 82 37.86 11.27 -7.49
CA ALA A 82 36.58 10.56 -7.60
C ALA A 82 35.91 10.35 -6.23
N ALA A 83 36.68 10.08 -5.17
CA ALA A 83 36.18 9.82 -3.82
C ALA A 83 35.25 10.93 -3.26
N PRO A 84 35.63 12.22 -3.25
CA PRO A 84 34.75 13.28 -2.75
C PRO A 84 33.49 13.47 -3.63
N LEU A 85 33.61 13.30 -4.95
CA LEU A 85 32.48 13.40 -5.88
C LEU A 85 31.45 12.30 -5.63
N ILE A 86 31.90 11.07 -5.41
CA ILE A 86 31.06 9.93 -5.06
C ILE A 86 30.40 10.16 -3.69
N LEU A 87 31.15 10.65 -2.71
CA LEU A 87 30.63 10.94 -1.36
C LEU A 87 29.52 12.00 -1.37
N LEU A 88 29.64 13.01 -2.24
CA LEU A 88 28.60 14.02 -2.46
C LEU A 88 27.35 13.43 -3.14
N ALA A 89 27.53 12.51 -4.10
CA ALA A 89 26.42 11.82 -4.74
C ALA A 89 25.69 10.89 -3.74
N GLN A 90 26.42 10.16 -2.90
CA GLN A 90 25.89 9.24 -1.92
C GLN A 90 25.10 9.94 -0.79
N ASN A 91 25.64 11.03 -0.21
CA ASN A 91 24.93 11.81 0.82
C ASN A 91 23.56 12.32 0.37
N ARG A 92 23.39 12.57 -0.94
CA ARG A 92 22.10 13.02 -1.49
C ARG A 92 21.14 11.88 -1.75
N GLN A 93 21.64 10.72 -2.20
CA GLN A 93 20.81 9.52 -2.33
C GLN A 93 20.25 9.13 -0.96
N GLU A 94 21.11 9.06 0.06
CA GLU A 94 20.70 8.72 1.43
C GLU A 94 19.64 9.68 2.01
N ASN A 95 19.80 10.99 1.78
CA ASN A 95 18.78 11.97 2.20
C ASN A 95 17.44 11.80 1.47
N ARG A 96 17.46 11.51 0.16
CA ARG A 96 16.23 11.27 -0.62
C ARG A 96 15.54 9.98 -0.18
N ASP A 97 16.32 8.93 0.02
CA ASP A 97 15.83 7.63 0.48
C ASP A 97 15.24 7.74 1.89
N ARG A 98 15.87 8.54 2.76
CA ARG A 98 15.33 8.84 4.09
C ARG A 98 13.97 9.54 4.03
N VAL A 99 13.82 10.58 3.21
CA VAL A 99 12.54 11.30 3.06
C VAL A 99 11.46 10.36 2.50
N ALA A 100 11.79 9.57 1.48
CA ALA A 100 10.86 8.60 0.91
C ALA A 100 10.40 7.56 1.96
N LEU A 101 11.32 7.09 2.80
CA LEU A 101 11.01 6.14 3.87
C LEU A 101 10.19 6.76 5.00
N GLU A 102 10.41 8.04 5.33
CA GLU A 102 9.58 8.78 6.28
C GLU A 102 8.16 9.00 5.76
N GLU A 103 7.99 9.32 4.48
CA GLU A 103 6.67 9.42 3.84
C GLU A 103 5.93 8.08 3.81
N ASP A 104 6.63 7.00 3.46
CA ASP A 104 6.05 5.65 3.40
C ASP A 104 5.56 5.21 4.78
N ARG A 105 6.35 5.46 5.84
CA ARG A 105 5.93 5.22 7.22
C ARG A 105 4.65 6.00 7.58
N ARG A 106 4.57 7.28 7.24
CA ARG A 106 3.36 8.09 7.51
C ARG A 106 2.15 7.55 6.76
N ARG A 107 2.30 7.13 5.51
CA ARG A 107 1.21 6.53 4.72
C ARG A 107 0.76 5.20 5.32
N ALA A 108 1.69 4.37 5.76
CA ALA A 108 1.38 3.10 6.42
C ALA A 108 0.61 3.32 7.74
N GLU A 109 1.02 4.31 8.55
CA GLU A 109 0.29 4.70 9.77
C GLU A 109 -1.14 5.17 9.47
N GLN A 110 -1.33 6.02 8.46
CA GLN A 110 -2.66 6.48 8.03
C GLN A 110 -3.53 5.31 7.54
N THR A 111 -2.98 4.46 6.66
CA THR A 111 -3.71 3.30 6.13
C THR A 111 -4.11 2.34 7.25
N LYS A 112 -3.25 2.14 8.25
CA LYS A 112 -3.56 1.35 9.44
C LYS A 112 -4.71 1.98 10.23
N ALA A 113 -4.67 3.29 10.49
CA ALA A 113 -5.72 4.00 11.20
C ALA A 113 -7.07 3.94 10.46
N ASP A 114 -7.07 4.12 9.14
CA ASP A 114 -8.27 4.02 8.30
C ASP A 114 -8.84 2.60 8.33
N THR A 115 -7.98 1.58 8.28
CA THR A 115 -8.40 0.17 8.37
C THR A 115 -9.00 -0.14 9.74
N GLU A 116 -8.39 0.34 10.82
CA GLU A 116 -8.93 0.19 12.18
C GLU A 116 -10.27 0.91 12.34
N TYR A 117 -10.42 2.09 11.75
CA TYR A 117 -11.67 2.84 11.75
C TYR A 117 -12.77 2.07 10.99
N LEU A 118 -12.49 1.64 9.75
CA LEU A 118 -13.44 0.85 8.95
C LEU A 118 -13.81 -0.47 9.62
N ALA A 119 -12.86 -1.13 10.29
CA ALA A 119 -13.14 -2.37 11.03
C ALA A 119 -14.07 -2.13 12.22
N ARG A 120 -13.89 -1.02 12.96
CA ARG A 120 -14.80 -0.63 14.05
C ARG A 120 -16.19 -0.27 13.54
N GLU A 121 -16.26 0.49 12.46
CA GLU A 121 -17.53 0.89 11.85
C GLU A 121 -18.29 -0.34 11.30
N LEU A 122 -17.58 -1.27 10.66
CA LEU A 122 -18.15 -2.54 10.19
C LEU A 122 -18.65 -3.40 11.35
N ALA A 123 -17.91 -3.45 12.47
CA ALA A 123 -18.34 -4.16 13.66
C ALA A 123 -19.60 -3.54 14.27
N ALA A 124 -19.67 -2.20 14.36
CA ALA A 124 -20.85 -1.49 14.83
C ALA A 124 -22.06 -1.70 13.91
N LEU A 125 -21.86 -1.60 12.59
CA LEU A 125 -22.89 -1.86 11.59
C LEU A 125 -23.38 -3.31 11.68
N ARG A 126 -22.47 -4.28 11.86
CA ARG A 126 -22.82 -5.70 12.02
C ARG A 126 -23.67 -5.93 13.27
N LEU A 127 -23.38 -5.26 14.38
CA LEU A 127 -24.18 -5.37 15.61
C LEU A 127 -25.57 -4.77 15.39
N ALA A 128 -25.66 -3.56 14.82
CA ALA A 128 -26.93 -2.90 14.52
C ALA A 128 -27.82 -3.72 13.56
N VAL A 129 -27.23 -4.29 12.50
CA VAL A 129 -27.94 -5.19 11.57
C VAL A 129 -28.28 -6.53 12.25
N GLY A 130 -27.39 -7.07 13.07
CA GLY A 130 -27.62 -8.31 13.81
C GLY A 130 -28.80 -8.23 14.79
N GLU A 131 -29.01 -7.09 15.44
CA GLU A 131 -30.17 -6.85 16.31
C GLU A 131 -31.48 -6.72 15.51
N MET A 132 -31.45 -6.13 14.31
CA MET A 132 -32.63 -5.91 13.47
C MET A 132 -33.05 -7.14 12.63
N ALA A 133 -32.10 -7.98 12.18
CA ALA A 133 -32.37 -8.92 11.09
C ALA A 133 -32.61 -10.39 11.48
N THR A 134 -32.28 -10.84 12.69
CA THR A 134 -31.82 -12.25 12.76
C THR A 134 -32.91 -13.32 12.86
N ARG A 135 -34.11 -13.06 13.37
CA ARG A 135 -35.15 -14.10 13.36
C ARG A 135 -36.57 -13.62 13.61
N ASP A 136 -36.77 -12.78 14.61
CA ASP A 136 -38.11 -12.41 15.05
C ASP A 136 -38.75 -11.38 14.12
N TYR A 137 -37.97 -10.46 13.56
CA TYR A 137 -38.44 -9.55 12.52
C TYR A 137 -38.80 -10.30 11.24
N LEU A 138 -37.89 -11.14 10.71
CA LEU A 138 -38.17 -11.98 9.54
C LEU A 138 -39.35 -12.94 9.77
N ARG A 139 -39.51 -13.49 10.98
CA ARG A 139 -40.69 -14.30 11.32
C ARG A 139 -41.96 -13.48 11.32
N ARG A 140 -41.96 -12.31 11.96
CA ARG A 140 -43.13 -11.43 12.01
C ARG A 140 -43.55 -11.01 10.61
N GLU A 141 -42.61 -10.56 9.77
CA GLU A 141 -42.92 -10.15 8.41
C GLU A 141 -43.44 -11.33 7.56
N LEU A 142 -42.88 -12.53 7.73
CA LEU A 142 -43.39 -13.73 7.07
C LEU A 142 -44.78 -14.14 7.56
N GLU A 143 -45.06 -13.99 8.86
CA GLU A 143 -46.38 -14.29 9.45
C GLU A 143 -47.42 -13.27 8.98
N GLU A 144 -47.08 -11.99 8.93
CA GLU A 144 -47.93 -10.89 8.45
C GLU A 144 -48.24 -11.04 6.96
N LEU A 145 -47.22 -11.37 6.14
CA LEU A 145 -47.41 -11.72 4.73
C LEU A 145 -48.30 -12.95 4.55
N ARG A 146 -48.11 -13.99 5.37
CA ARG A 146 -48.95 -15.19 5.36
C ARG A 146 -50.41 -14.84 5.69
N GLU A 147 -50.64 -14.00 6.68
CA GLU A 147 -51.97 -13.63 7.16
C GLU A 147 -52.73 -12.82 6.11
N MET A 148 -52.08 -11.84 5.47
CA MET A 148 -52.61 -11.12 4.32
C MET A 148 -52.97 -12.05 3.15
N LEU A 149 -52.14 -13.07 2.88
CA LEU A 149 -52.39 -14.02 1.80
C LEU A 149 -53.57 -14.96 2.13
N VAL A 150 -53.75 -15.33 3.39
CA VAL A 150 -54.90 -16.12 3.86
C VAL A 150 -56.18 -15.30 3.81
N GLU A 151 -56.15 -14.01 4.14
CA GLU A 151 -57.30 -13.12 4.02
C GLU A 151 -57.77 -12.97 2.57
N LEU A 152 -56.83 -13.00 1.62
CA LEU A 152 -57.12 -12.97 0.18
C LEU A 152 -57.55 -14.34 -0.41
N VAL A 153 -57.41 -15.45 0.33
CA VAL A 153 -57.78 -16.81 -0.11
C VAL A 153 -58.91 -17.38 0.76
N PRO A 154 -60.17 -17.41 0.28
CA PRO A 154 -61.31 -17.84 1.10
C PRO A 154 -61.25 -19.32 1.51
N PRO A 155 -61.81 -19.71 2.67
CA PRO A 155 -61.69 -21.07 3.20
C PRO A 155 -62.43 -22.11 2.35
N LYS A 156 -61.75 -23.23 2.03
CA LYS A 156 -62.38 -24.41 1.41
C LYS A 156 -63.46 -25.01 2.34
N PRO A 157 -64.70 -25.23 1.88
CA PRO A 157 -65.79 -25.71 2.73
C PRO A 157 -65.58 -27.15 3.19
N LYS A 158 -65.69 -27.39 4.51
CA LYS A 158 -65.71 -28.73 5.13
C LYS A 158 -67.05 -29.41 4.82
N LYS A 159 -67.02 -30.58 4.15
CA LYS A 159 -68.22 -31.42 3.92
C LYS A 159 -68.72 -32.01 5.25
N SER A 160 -69.89 -31.55 5.69
CA SER A 160 -70.72 -32.18 6.72
C SER A 160 -71.34 -33.47 6.18
N LYS A 161 -71.11 -34.62 6.85
CA LYS A 161 -71.81 -35.88 6.57
C LYS A 161 -73.19 -35.85 7.23
N GLY A 162 -74.24 -35.82 6.41
CA GLY A 162 -75.63 -35.73 6.81
C GLY A 162 -76.16 -36.99 7.53
N LYS A 163 -76.94 -36.73 8.57
CA LYS A 163 -77.79 -37.63 9.34
C LYS A 163 -79.10 -37.80 8.54
N ARG A 164 -79.47 -39.01 8.11
CA ARG A 164 -80.72 -39.28 7.38
C ARG A 164 -81.68 -40.02 8.32
N ALA A 165 -82.84 -39.40 8.54
CA ALA A 165 -83.90 -39.82 9.44
C ALA A 165 -84.72 -41.00 8.89
N ALA A 166 -85.37 -41.69 9.82
CA ALA A 166 -86.22 -42.86 9.65
C ALA A 166 -87.60 -42.53 9.03
N GLU A 167 -88.21 -43.54 8.41
CA GLU A 167 -89.65 -43.60 8.17
C GLU A 167 -90.13 -45.06 8.40
N PRO A 168 -91.28 -45.30 9.07
CA PRO A 168 -91.74 -46.63 9.46
C PRO A 168 -92.84 -47.16 8.52
N VAL A 169 -92.84 -48.47 8.24
CA VAL A 169 -94.01 -49.18 7.68
C VAL A 169 -94.25 -50.45 8.48
N SER A 170 -95.49 -50.60 8.96
CA SER A 170 -96.00 -51.59 9.91
C SER A 170 -96.17 -52.99 9.28
N PRO A 171 -96.23 -54.07 10.09
CA PRO A 171 -96.26 -55.46 9.65
C PRO A 171 -97.67 -55.98 9.38
N ILE A 172 -97.82 -56.86 8.38
CA ILE A 172 -98.98 -57.74 8.20
C ILE A 172 -98.46 -59.15 7.82
N ASP A 173 -98.95 -60.12 8.60
CA ASP A 173 -99.02 -61.60 8.55
C ASP A 173 -98.62 -62.30 7.22
N GLU A 174 -98.03 -63.51 7.18
CA GLU A 174 -98.51 -64.77 7.78
C GLU A 174 -97.40 -65.85 7.92
N PRO A 175 -97.66 -66.94 8.65
CA PRO A 175 -96.74 -68.03 9.00
C PRO A 175 -96.89 -69.27 8.08
N GLU A 176 -95.88 -70.13 8.02
CA GLU A 176 -95.94 -71.62 7.92
C GLU A 176 -94.51 -72.16 7.63
N THR A 177 -93.92 -72.98 8.51
CA THR A 177 -93.80 -74.46 8.40
C THR A 177 -93.29 -74.92 7.03
N ASP A 178 -92.21 -75.68 6.87
CA ASP A 178 -91.91 -76.98 7.45
C ASP A 178 -90.53 -77.44 6.88
N SER A 179 -89.87 -78.33 7.62
CA SER A 179 -88.79 -79.27 7.23
C SER A 179 -87.34 -78.76 7.08
#